data_AF-A0A968HIM6-F1
#
_entry.id   AF-A0A968HIM6-F1
#
_cell.length_a   1.000
_cell.length_b   1.000
_cell.length_c   1.000
_cell.angle_alpha   90.00
_cell.angle_beta   90.00
_cell.angle_gamma   90.00
#
_symmetry.space_group_name_H-M   'P 1'
#
loop_
_entity.id
_entity.type
_entity.pdbx_description
1 polymer ?
#
loop_
_entity_poly.entity_id
_entity_poly.type
_entity_poly.pdbx_seq_one_letter_code
_entity_poly.pdbx_strand_id
1 'polypeptide(L)'
;MKKTILASFCILLVSVSLVLAQGGVKKKRPLPHEYGKVVLNNYSEKAGMAPVVFEHWLHRSKYTCRLCHVDLAFGMKAGSTGIRAADNMKGFYCGTCHNGQMVHLNRRVFESCSKTAPTPTQMKTCERCHSQGRNAQKDFDFYSYTEKFPKERFGNNINWEKAEADGVIKLVDQIESVSIKRPPLAIQKDFTLDAKVKGMPEIVFSHKKHTVWNGCEVCHPEIFAGVKRGTTKYSMAEIFEGKYCGVCHSTVAFPLIDCQRCHTKQVN
;
A
#
# COMPACT_ATOMS: atom_id res chain seq x y z
N MET A 1 60.44 -16.69 -15.92
CA MET A 1 59.64 -16.21 -14.76
C MET A 1 58.72 -15.00 -15.05
N LYS A 2 58.54 -14.52 -16.29
CA LYS A 2 57.66 -13.35 -16.59
C LYS A 2 56.33 -13.68 -17.30
N LYS A 3 56.14 -14.89 -17.84
CA LYS A 3 54.91 -15.25 -18.59
C LYS A 3 53.80 -15.87 -17.73
N THR A 4 54.12 -16.43 -16.58
CA THR A 4 53.13 -17.06 -15.68
C THR A 4 52.40 -16.06 -14.78
N ILE A 5 52.99 -14.90 -14.48
CA ILE A 5 52.39 -13.87 -13.62
C ILE A 5 51.28 -13.08 -14.35
N LEU A 6 51.39 -12.91 -15.68
CA LEU A 6 50.40 -12.17 -16.47
C LEU A 6 49.08 -12.95 -16.64
N ALA A 7 49.16 -14.28 -16.73
CA ALA A 7 47.98 -15.14 -16.86
C ALA A 7 47.15 -15.16 -15.56
N SER A 8 47.80 -15.17 -14.40
CA SER A 8 47.11 -15.16 -13.11
C SER A 8 46.41 -13.83 -12.82
N PHE A 9 46.94 -12.70 -13.32
CA PHE A 9 46.31 -11.38 -13.13
C PHE A 9 45.08 -11.18 -14.02
N CYS A 10 45.09 -11.71 -15.25
CA CYS A 10 43.91 -11.71 -16.13
C CYS A 10 42.78 -12.62 -15.61
N ILE A 11 43.10 -13.77 -15.02
CA ILE A 11 42.09 -14.69 -14.47
C ILE A 11 41.43 -14.07 -13.21
N LEU A 12 42.20 -13.36 -12.38
CA LEU A 12 41.64 -12.66 -11.21
C LEU A 12 40.71 -11.50 -11.62
N LEU A 13 41.08 -10.71 -12.62
CA LEU A 13 40.25 -9.59 -13.12
C LEU A 13 38.95 -10.06 -13.80
N VAL A 14 38.95 -11.22 -14.45
CA VAL A 14 37.72 -11.80 -15.03
C VAL A 14 36.80 -12.34 -13.94
N SER A 15 37.33 -12.93 -12.87
CA SER A 15 36.52 -13.43 -11.75
C SER A 15 35.83 -12.33 -10.92
N VAL A 16 36.41 -11.13 -10.82
CA VAL A 16 35.79 -9.99 -10.12
C VAL A 16 34.67 -9.35 -10.95
N SER A 17 34.72 -9.50 -12.28
CA SER A 17 33.72 -8.94 -13.21
C SER A 17 32.39 -9.70 -13.23
N LEU A 18 32.37 -10.97 -12.82
CA LEU A 18 31.16 -11.81 -12.83
C LEU A 18 30.31 -11.71 -11.56
N VAL A 19 30.79 -11.08 -10.49
CA VAL A 19 30.04 -10.93 -9.23
C VAL A 19 29.08 -9.73 -9.26
N LEU A 20 29.23 -8.80 -10.20
CA LEU A 20 28.40 -7.58 -10.30
C LEU A 20 27.13 -7.72 -11.16
N ALA A 21 26.84 -8.90 -11.73
CA ALA A 21 25.73 -9.08 -12.67
C ALA A 21 24.47 -9.79 -12.12
N GLN A 22 24.39 -10.08 -10.82
CA GLN A 22 23.23 -10.79 -10.23
C GLN A 22 22.15 -9.89 -9.58
N GLY A 23 22.13 -8.58 -9.88
CA GLY A 23 21.14 -7.65 -9.31
C GLY A 23 19.78 -7.59 -10.04
N GLY A 24 19.60 -8.32 -11.14
CA GLY A 24 18.46 -8.16 -12.03
C GLY A 24 17.40 -9.25 -11.93
N VAL A 25 16.91 -9.60 -10.73
CA VAL A 25 15.70 -10.44 -10.65
C VAL A 25 14.56 -9.62 -11.24
N LYS A 26 14.09 -9.98 -12.44
CA LYS A 26 12.84 -9.45 -13.02
C LYS A 26 11.74 -9.69 -11.98
N LYS A 27 11.41 -8.67 -11.18
CA LYS A 27 10.31 -8.76 -10.22
C LYS A 27 9.04 -9.05 -11.01
N LYS A 28 8.53 -10.28 -10.88
CA LYS A 28 7.28 -10.69 -11.50
C LYS A 28 6.20 -9.71 -11.01
N ARG A 29 5.42 -9.17 -11.95
CA ARG A 29 4.28 -8.33 -11.58
C ARG A 29 3.34 -9.15 -10.70
N PRO A 30 2.91 -8.64 -9.53
CA PRO A 30 1.98 -9.37 -8.68
C PRO A 30 0.66 -9.58 -9.42
N LEU A 31 -0.06 -10.65 -9.07
CA LEU A 31 -1.40 -10.86 -9.59
C LEU A 31 -2.33 -9.72 -9.12
N PRO A 32 -3.40 -9.40 -9.84
CA PRO A 32 -4.31 -8.31 -9.47
C PRO A 32 -4.79 -8.36 -8.01
N HIS A 33 -5.18 -9.54 -7.52
CA HIS A 33 -5.64 -9.72 -6.14
C HIS A 33 -4.52 -9.62 -5.09
N GLU A 34 -3.26 -9.74 -5.50
CA GLU A 34 -2.08 -9.62 -4.62
C GLU A 34 -1.50 -8.20 -4.62
N TYR A 35 -1.94 -7.33 -5.51
CA TYR A 35 -1.43 -5.97 -5.61
C TYR A 35 -1.83 -5.16 -4.37
N GLY A 36 -0.84 -4.55 -3.71
CA GLY A 36 -1.02 -3.88 -2.43
C GLY A 36 -1.22 -4.84 -1.25
N LYS A 37 -1.02 -6.16 -1.42
CA LYS A 37 -1.02 -7.11 -0.30
C LYS A 37 0.14 -6.81 0.64
N VAL A 38 -0.14 -6.78 1.94
CA VAL A 38 0.86 -6.62 3.00
C VAL A 38 0.89 -7.89 3.84
N VAL A 39 2.08 -8.38 4.15
CA VAL A 39 2.29 -9.48 5.08
C VAL A 39 2.89 -8.94 6.36
N LEU A 40 2.25 -9.22 7.50
CA LEU A 40 2.69 -8.80 8.83
C LEU A 40 3.17 -10.02 9.61
N ASN A 41 4.42 -9.97 10.06
CA ASN A 41 5.05 -11.11 10.74
C ASN A 41 5.95 -10.70 11.91
N ASN A 42 5.64 -9.59 12.58
CA ASN A 42 6.41 -9.16 13.75
C ASN A 42 6.41 -10.22 14.86
N TYR A 43 5.29 -10.94 15.02
CA TYR A 43 5.07 -11.87 16.13
C TYR A 43 4.46 -13.22 15.73
N SER A 44 3.82 -13.34 14.56
CA SER A 44 2.97 -14.49 14.23
C SER A 44 3.73 -15.82 14.19
N GLU A 45 4.79 -15.91 13.39
CA GLU A 45 5.56 -17.17 13.27
C GLU A 45 6.20 -17.59 14.59
N LYS A 46 6.71 -16.62 15.36
CA LYS A 46 7.27 -16.87 16.70
C LYS A 46 6.23 -17.41 17.68
N ALA A 47 4.95 -17.11 17.46
CA ALA A 47 3.83 -17.61 18.23
C ALA A 47 3.19 -18.88 17.60
N GLY A 48 3.83 -19.50 16.59
CA GLY A 48 3.31 -20.70 15.94
C GLY A 48 2.12 -20.46 15.00
N MET A 49 1.85 -19.21 14.62
CA MET A 49 0.78 -18.84 13.71
C MET A 49 1.34 -18.42 12.35
N ALA A 50 0.55 -18.60 11.28
CA ALA A 50 0.95 -18.07 9.97
C ALA A 50 1.04 -16.54 10.03
N PRO A 51 1.95 -15.90 9.27
CA PRO A 51 1.92 -14.46 9.09
C PRO A 51 0.55 -13.95 8.67
N VAL A 52 0.19 -12.75 9.14
CA VAL A 52 -1.08 -12.12 8.77
C VAL A 52 -0.97 -11.55 7.35
N VAL A 53 -1.95 -11.87 6.51
CA VAL A 53 -2.10 -11.26 5.19
C VAL A 53 -3.18 -10.19 5.25
N PHE A 54 -2.82 -8.98 4.89
CA PHE A 54 -3.72 -7.85 4.76
C PHE A 54 -3.88 -7.44 3.30
N GLU A 55 -5.13 -7.36 2.84
CA GLU A 55 -5.46 -7.03 1.45
C GLU A 55 -6.05 -5.62 1.36
N HIS A 56 -5.27 -4.69 0.80
CA HIS A 56 -5.71 -3.30 0.64
C HIS A 56 -6.92 -3.17 -0.29
N TRP A 57 -7.05 -4.02 -1.33
CA TRP A 57 -8.11 -3.86 -2.33
C TRP A 57 -9.52 -3.92 -1.72
N LEU A 58 -9.74 -4.81 -0.74
CA LEU A 58 -11.04 -4.96 -0.11
C LEU A 58 -11.30 -3.80 0.85
N HIS A 59 -10.32 -3.44 1.67
CA HIS A 59 -10.46 -2.38 2.67
C HIS A 59 -10.59 -1.00 2.02
N ARG A 60 -9.80 -0.69 0.99
CA ARG A 60 -9.88 0.59 0.28
C ARG A 60 -11.16 0.76 -0.53
N SER A 61 -11.84 -0.34 -0.88
CA SER A 61 -13.16 -0.24 -1.52
C SER A 61 -14.25 0.30 -0.57
N LYS A 62 -13.93 0.45 0.71
CA LYS A 62 -14.86 0.77 1.80
C LYS A 62 -14.40 1.97 2.62
N TYR A 63 -13.10 2.14 2.80
CA TYR A 63 -12.52 3.10 3.73
C TYR A 63 -11.46 3.98 3.06
N THR A 64 -11.32 5.21 3.54
CA THR A 64 -10.23 6.10 3.12
C THR A 64 -8.89 5.64 3.70
N CYS A 65 -7.78 5.95 3.02
CA CYS A 65 -6.44 5.67 3.52
C CYS A 65 -6.17 6.43 4.82
N ARG A 66 -6.66 7.66 4.93
CA ARG A 66 -6.57 8.50 6.13
C ARG A 66 -7.11 7.78 7.37
N LEU A 67 -8.29 7.16 7.25
CA LEU A 67 -8.92 6.50 8.38
C LEU A 67 -7.97 5.46 9.01
N CYS A 68 -7.34 4.62 8.19
CA CYS A 68 -6.40 3.63 8.70
C CYS A 68 -5.06 4.26 9.15
N HIS A 69 -4.46 5.10 8.31
CA HIS A 69 -3.07 5.53 8.53
C HIS A 69 -2.92 6.74 9.45
N VAL A 70 -4.01 7.45 9.73
CA VAL A 70 -4.03 8.60 10.65
C VAL A 70 -4.90 8.31 11.87
N ASP A 71 -6.18 7.98 11.66
CA ASP A 71 -7.11 7.84 12.80
C ASP A 71 -6.85 6.55 13.58
N LEU A 72 -6.49 5.45 12.90
CA LEU A 72 -6.11 4.18 13.54
C LEU A 72 -4.59 4.00 13.73
N ALA A 73 -3.79 4.98 13.29
CA ALA A 73 -2.34 5.02 13.41
C ALA A 73 -1.61 3.77 12.85
N PHE A 74 -2.13 3.17 11.77
CA PHE A 74 -1.37 2.18 11.02
C PHE A 74 -0.20 2.86 10.30
N GLY A 75 1.02 2.41 10.57
CA GLY A 75 2.20 2.93 9.89
C GLY A 75 2.21 2.53 8.42
N MET A 76 2.76 3.40 7.59
CA MET A 76 2.83 3.20 6.14
C MET A 76 3.76 2.08 5.72
N LYS A 77 4.68 1.65 6.60
CA LYS A 77 5.61 0.54 6.34
C LYS A 77 5.13 -0.73 7.01
N ALA A 78 5.20 -1.84 6.29
CA ALA A 78 4.82 -3.15 6.81
C ALA A 78 5.56 -3.44 8.14
N GLY A 79 4.78 -3.78 9.17
CA GLY A 79 5.30 -4.12 10.48
C GLY A 79 5.75 -2.95 11.37
N SER A 80 5.70 -1.69 10.91
CA SER A 80 6.18 -0.57 11.73
C SER A 80 5.29 -0.26 12.93
N THR A 81 4.00 -0.58 12.87
CA THR A 81 3.06 -0.39 13.99
C THR A 81 3.27 -1.38 15.13
N GLY A 82 3.80 -2.58 14.85
CA GLY A 82 4.01 -3.59 15.90
C GLY A 82 2.72 -4.12 16.54
N ILE A 83 1.68 -4.35 15.75
CA ILE A 83 0.34 -4.79 16.19
C ILE A 83 0.41 -6.11 16.97
N ARG A 84 -0.21 -6.15 18.15
CA ARG A 84 -0.35 -7.37 18.96
C ARG A 84 -1.82 -7.82 19.06
N ALA A 85 -2.03 -9.11 19.26
CA ALA A 85 -3.36 -9.67 19.49
C ALA A 85 -4.05 -9.01 20.70
N ALA A 86 -3.31 -8.71 21.76
CA ALA A 86 -3.83 -8.01 22.94
C ALA A 86 -4.38 -6.60 22.63
N ASP A 87 -3.77 -5.89 21.67
CA ASP A 87 -4.24 -4.56 21.26
C ASP A 87 -5.52 -4.68 20.43
N ASN A 88 -5.59 -5.65 19.53
CA ASN A 88 -6.83 -5.98 18.80
C ASN A 88 -7.97 -6.34 19.76
N MET A 89 -7.72 -7.15 20.79
CA MET A 89 -8.73 -7.49 21.82
C MET A 89 -9.19 -6.29 22.65
N LYS A 90 -8.41 -5.21 22.70
CA LYS A 90 -8.77 -3.95 23.37
C LYS A 90 -9.47 -2.96 22.43
N GLY A 91 -9.73 -3.33 21.18
CA GLY A 91 -10.40 -2.48 20.20
C GLY A 91 -9.47 -1.56 19.40
N PHE A 92 -8.15 -1.79 19.43
CA PHE A 92 -7.19 -1.06 18.60
C PHE A 92 -6.94 -1.77 17.27
N TYR A 93 -6.40 -1.04 16.29
CA TYR A 93 -5.98 -1.58 15.00
C TYR A 93 -7.10 -2.34 14.27
N CYS A 94 -6.91 -3.63 13.99
CA CYS A 94 -7.93 -4.45 13.33
C CYS A 94 -9.15 -4.57 14.22
N GLY A 95 -8.95 -4.66 15.55
CA GLY A 95 -10.00 -4.74 16.56
C GLY A 95 -10.91 -3.52 16.63
N THR A 96 -10.55 -2.38 16.06
CA THR A 96 -11.47 -1.23 15.98
C THR A 96 -12.71 -1.54 15.15
N CYS A 97 -12.53 -2.28 14.04
CA CYS A 97 -13.61 -2.68 13.15
C CYS A 97 -14.00 -4.15 13.35
N HIS A 98 -13.01 -5.02 13.50
CA HIS A 98 -13.18 -6.45 13.75
C HIS A 98 -13.40 -6.72 15.24
N ASN A 99 -14.52 -6.22 15.77
CA ASN A 99 -14.95 -6.31 17.17
C ASN A 99 -16.24 -7.14 17.35
N GLY A 100 -16.78 -7.73 16.29
CA GLY A 100 -18.05 -8.46 16.36
C GLY A 100 -19.30 -7.57 16.46
N GLN A 101 -19.15 -6.25 16.53
CA GLN A 101 -20.24 -5.29 16.72
C GLN A 101 -20.44 -4.37 15.52
N MET A 102 -19.36 -3.96 14.85
CA MET A 102 -19.42 -3.10 13.68
C MET A 102 -20.30 -3.73 12.60
N VAL A 103 -21.18 -2.93 12.01
CA VAL A 103 -21.98 -3.29 10.85
C VAL A 103 -21.55 -2.42 9.67
N HIS A 104 -21.23 -3.06 8.55
CA HIS A 104 -20.92 -2.37 7.31
C HIS A 104 -21.69 -3.04 6.17
N LEU A 105 -22.46 -2.25 5.41
CA LEU A 105 -23.33 -2.72 4.31
C LEU A 105 -24.22 -3.90 4.75
N ASN A 106 -24.90 -3.75 5.88
CA ASN A 106 -25.79 -4.77 6.48
C ASN A 106 -25.11 -6.09 6.88
N ARG A 107 -23.77 -6.12 6.92
CA ARG A 107 -23.01 -7.28 7.41
C ARG A 107 -22.30 -6.92 8.71
N ARG A 108 -22.49 -7.75 9.73
CA ARG A 108 -21.69 -7.70 10.97
C ARG A 108 -20.26 -8.13 10.67
N VAL A 109 -19.30 -7.29 11.03
CA VAL A 109 -17.87 -7.58 10.91
C VAL A 109 -17.48 -8.54 12.02
N PHE A 110 -16.74 -9.60 11.67
CA PHE A 110 -16.32 -10.63 12.63
C PHE A 110 -15.31 -10.08 13.64
N GLU A 111 -15.24 -10.69 14.83
CA GLU A 111 -14.24 -10.35 15.85
C GLU A 111 -12.85 -10.88 15.49
N SER A 112 -11.81 -10.04 15.61
CA SER A 112 -10.44 -10.35 15.18
C SER A 112 -9.68 -11.29 16.12
N CYS A 113 -9.83 -11.12 17.43
CA CYS A 113 -9.06 -11.81 18.46
C CYS A 113 -9.95 -12.06 19.69
N SER A 114 -9.73 -13.17 20.40
CA SER A 114 -10.48 -13.51 21.61
C SER A 114 -9.55 -13.79 22.78
N LYS A 115 -9.99 -13.46 24.00
CA LYS A 115 -9.23 -13.70 25.24
C LYS A 115 -9.15 -15.18 25.62
N THR A 116 -10.05 -16.01 25.10
CA THR A 116 -10.09 -17.45 25.39
C THR A 116 -9.37 -18.23 24.30
N ALA A 117 -8.91 -19.43 24.65
CA ALA A 117 -8.31 -20.34 23.69
C ALA A 117 -9.32 -20.63 22.55
N PRO A 118 -8.88 -20.59 21.27
CA PRO A 118 -9.77 -20.76 20.14
C PRO A 118 -10.28 -22.20 20.07
N THR A 119 -11.60 -22.36 20.02
CA THR A 119 -12.27 -23.60 19.58
C THR A 119 -11.93 -23.90 18.11
N PRO A 120 -12.15 -25.14 17.62
CA PRO A 120 -11.95 -25.46 16.21
C PRO A 120 -12.69 -24.53 15.23
N THR A 121 -13.87 -24.06 15.60
CA THR A 121 -14.64 -23.08 14.82
C THR A 121 -13.98 -21.70 14.84
N GLN A 122 -13.44 -21.26 15.98
CA GLN A 122 -12.71 -20.00 16.09
C GLN A 122 -11.37 -20.04 15.35
N MET A 123 -10.75 -21.21 15.21
CA MET A 123 -9.53 -21.36 14.40
C MET A 123 -9.75 -20.99 12.93
N LYS A 124 -10.92 -21.31 12.35
CA LYS A 124 -11.29 -20.87 11.00
C LYS A 124 -11.37 -19.35 10.90
N THR A 125 -11.76 -18.66 11.97
CA THR A 125 -11.76 -17.20 12.01
C THR A 125 -10.33 -16.66 12.05
N CYS A 126 -9.42 -17.27 12.81
CA CYS A 126 -8.01 -16.88 12.84
C CYS A 126 -7.36 -16.98 11.45
N GLU A 127 -7.69 -18.03 10.70
CA GLU A 127 -7.17 -18.26 9.33
C GLU A 127 -7.61 -17.19 8.33
N ARG A 128 -8.66 -16.41 8.60
CA ARG A 128 -9.06 -15.28 7.73
C ARG A 128 -7.96 -14.22 7.64
N CYS A 129 -7.18 -14.07 8.70
CA CYS A 129 -6.06 -13.12 8.77
C CYS A 129 -4.71 -13.85 8.69
N HIS A 130 -4.52 -14.89 9.50
CA HIS A 130 -3.30 -15.71 9.56
C HIS A 130 -3.27 -16.74 8.42
N SER A 131 -3.15 -16.24 7.19
CA SER A 131 -3.34 -17.02 5.95
C SER A 131 -2.10 -17.12 5.06
N GLN A 132 -0.97 -16.51 5.42
CA GLN A 132 0.21 -16.55 4.56
C GLN A 132 0.67 -18.01 4.35
N GLY A 133 0.75 -18.42 3.09
CA GLY A 133 1.10 -19.81 2.73
C GLY A 133 -0.01 -20.84 2.98
N ARG A 134 -1.24 -20.40 3.30
CA ARG A 134 -2.39 -21.27 3.56
C ARG A 134 -3.52 -21.01 2.56
N ASN A 135 -4.32 -22.04 2.30
CA ASN A 135 -5.55 -21.89 1.53
C ASN A 135 -6.70 -21.52 2.47
N ALA A 136 -6.75 -20.25 2.89
CA ALA A 136 -7.80 -19.75 3.78
C ALA A 136 -9.07 -19.43 3.00
N GLN A 137 -10.22 -19.80 3.56
CA GLN A 137 -11.52 -19.44 2.99
C GLN A 137 -11.72 -17.91 3.10
N LYS A 138 -11.88 -17.25 1.95
CA LYS A 138 -12.19 -15.83 1.86
C LYS A 138 -13.69 -15.62 1.68
N ASP A 139 -14.23 -14.60 2.34
CA ASP A 139 -15.62 -14.17 2.16
C ASP A 139 -15.85 -13.47 0.81
N PHE A 140 -14.77 -12.91 0.24
CA PHE A 140 -14.81 -12.15 -1.01
C PHE A 140 -13.71 -12.65 -1.94
N ASP A 141 -14.10 -13.01 -3.16
CA ASP A 141 -13.17 -13.20 -4.27
C ASP A 141 -12.93 -11.86 -4.98
N PHE A 142 -11.68 -11.57 -5.35
CA PHE A 142 -11.30 -10.31 -5.99
C PHE A 142 -11.99 -10.10 -7.32
N TYR A 143 -12.03 -11.13 -8.18
CA TYR A 143 -12.52 -10.99 -9.54
C TYR A 143 -14.05 -10.83 -9.56
N SER A 144 -14.76 -11.62 -8.76
CA SER A 144 -16.20 -11.46 -8.58
C SER A 144 -16.55 -10.13 -7.91
N TYR A 145 -15.83 -9.73 -6.86
CA TYR A 145 -16.11 -8.47 -6.15
C TYR A 145 -15.91 -7.24 -7.04
N THR A 146 -14.88 -7.27 -7.89
CA THR A 146 -14.51 -6.13 -8.75
C THR A 146 -15.03 -6.23 -10.17
N GLU A 147 -15.91 -7.20 -10.48
CA GLU A 147 -16.39 -7.48 -11.84
C GLU A 147 -16.91 -6.22 -12.53
N LYS A 148 -17.80 -5.49 -11.84
CA LYS A 148 -18.47 -4.27 -12.34
C LYS A 148 -17.66 -2.99 -12.12
N PHE A 149 -16.45 -3.07 -11.57
CA PHE A 149 -15.64 -1.89 -11.29
C PHE A 149 -14.99 -1.39 -12.58
N PRO A 150 -14.82 -0.07 -12.74
CA PRO A 150 -14.04 0.50 -13.83
C PRO A 150 -12.65 -0.12 -13.90
N LYS A 151 -12.23 -0.53 -15.11
CA LYS A 151 -10.96 -1.22 -15.32
C LYS A 151 -9.83 -0.24 -15.64
N GLU A 152 -8.61 -0.69 -15.40
CA GLU A 152 -7.38 0.03 -15.73
C GLU A 152 -6.34 -0.92 -16.36
N ARG A 153 -5.40 -0.36 -17.13
CA ARG A 153 -4.33 -1.09 -17.81
C ARG A 153 -3.27 -1.63 -16.85
N PHE A 154 -3.00 -0.92 -15.76
CA PHE A 154 -1.89 -1.21 -14.84
C PHE A 154 -2.35 -1.40 -13.39
N GLY A 155 -1.43 -1.90 -12.55
CA GLY A 155 -1.68 -2.13 -11.13
C GLY A 155 -2.47 -3.41 -10.92
N ASN A 156 -3.63 -3.28 -10.27
CA ASN A 156 -4.57 -4.39 -10.05
C ASN A 156 -5.71 -4.42 -11.06
N ASN A 157 -5.56 -3.73 -12.18
CA ASN A 157 -6.52 -3.62 -13.27
C ASN A 157 -7.83 -2.91 -12.92
N ILE A 158 -7.87 -2.16 -11.82
CA ILE A 158 -9.04 -1.40 -11.37
C ILE A 158 -8.69 0.09 -11.32
N ASN A 159 -9.54 0.92 -11.91
CA ASN A 159 -9.46 2.37 -11.79
C ASN A 159 -10.25 2.84 -10.57
N TRP A 160 -9.56 2.93 -9.43
CA TRP A 160 -10.16 3.27 -8.13
C TRP A 160 -10.67 4.71 -8.07
N GLU A 161 -9.95 5.65 -8.68
CA GLU A 161 -10.39 7.05 -8.81
C GLU A 161 -11.73 7.11 -9.54
N LYS A 162 -11.85 6.42 -10.67
CA LYS A 162 -13.10 6.35 -11.42
C LYS A 162 -14.20 5.60 -10.67
N ALA A 163 -13.85 4.51 -9.96
CA ALA A 163 -14.83 3.76 -9.17
C ALA A 163 -15.46 4.64 -8.08
N GLU A 164 -14.67 5.50 -7.44
CA GLU A 164 -15.18 6.47 -6.48
C GLU A 164 -15.97 7.58 -7.17
N ALA A 165 -15.43 8.19 -8.23
CA ALA A 165 -16.08 9.28 -8.94
C ALA A 165 -17.43 8.89 -9.57
N ASP A 166 -17.55 7.65 -10.07
CA ASP A 166 -18.78 7.10 -10.62
C ASP A 166 -19.75 6.60 -9.52
N GLY A 167 -19.36 6.66 -8.24
CA GLY A 167 -20.16 6.22 -7.10
C GLY A 167 -20.29 4.69 -6.94
N VAL A 168 -19.47 3.91 -7.66
CA VAL A 168 -19.41 2.44 -7.55
C VAL A 168 -18.95 2.02 -6.15
N ILE A 169 -18.06 2.81 -5.55
CA ILE A 169 -17.67 2.69 -4.15
C ILE A 169 -18.02 3.97 -3.39
N LYS A 170 -18.36 3.81 -2.12
CA LYS A 170 -18.60 4.91 -1.19
C LYS A 170 -17.67 4.74 -0.01
N LEU A 171 -16.76 5.68 0.16
CA LEU A 171 -15.72 5.60 1.17
C LEU A 171 -16.24 6.13 2.51
N VAL A 172 -16.02 5.34 3.55
CA VAL A 172 -16.17 5.76 4.94
C VAL A 172 -14.86 6.41 5.37
N ASP A 173 -14.94 7.66 5.82
CA ASP A 173 -13.78 8.47 6.19
C ASP A 173 -13.61 8.67 7.71
N GLN A 174 -14.60 8.22 8.49
CA GLN A 174 -14.65 8.37 9.92
C GLN A 174 -15.34 7.20 10.61
N ILE A 175 -14.91 6.89 11.83
CA ILE A 175 -15.55 5.92 12.72
C ILE A 175 -15.95 6.66 13.99
N GLU A 176 -17.21 6.49 14.40
CA GLU A 176 -17.72 7.06 15.65
C GLU A 176 -16.85 6.61 16.83
N SER A 177 -16.61 7.51 17.79
CA SER A 177 -15.72 7.33 18.97
C SER A 177 -14.22 7.20 18.70
N VAL A 178 -13.79 7.10 17.43
CA VAL A 178 -12.37 6.95 17.08
C VAL A 178 -11.87 8.16 16.29
N SER A 179 -12.64 8.58 15.29
CA SER A 179 -12.27 9.70 14.44
C SER A 179 -12.57 11.03 15.11
N ILE A 180 -11.61 11.95 15.04
CA ILE A 180 -11.80 13.33 15.48
C ILE A 180 -12.60 14.07 14.42
N LYS A 181 -13.63 14.82 14.83
CA LYS A 181 -14.38 15.71 13.94
C LYS A 181 -13.45 16.79 13.40
N ARG A 182 -13.42 16.97 12.08
CA ARG A 182 -12.57 17.94 11.40
C ARG A 182 -13.41 18.83 10.49
N PRO A 183 -13.03 20.11 10.32
CA PRO A 183 -13.63 20.95 9.30
C PRO A 183 -13.34 20.37 7.90
N PRO A 184 -14.20 20.62 6.91
CA PRO A 184 -13.95 20.23 5.53
C PRO A 184 -12.59 20.77 5.05
N LEU A 185 -11.84 19.91 4.37
CA LEU A 185 -10.54 20.29 3.79
C LEU A 185 -10.74 21.32 2.68
N ALA A 186 -10.06 22.45 2.78
CA ALA A 186 -9.97 23.42 1.70
C ALA A 186 -9.06 22.86 0.59
N ILE A 187 -9.69 22.26 -0.42
CA ILE A 187 -8.99 21.64 -1.55
C ILE A 187 -8.21 22.72 -2.31
N GLN A 188 -6.88 22.55 -2.36
CA GLN A 188 -6.00 23.41 -3.13
C GLN A 188 -6.13 23.10 -4.62
N LYS A 189 -5.92 24.13 -5.46
CA LYS A 189 -5.92 23.94 -6.91
C LYS A 189 -4.77 23.03 -7.34
N ASP A 190 -5.01 22.29 -8.42
CA ASP A 190 -3.99 21.51 -9.09
C ASP A 190 -2.86 22.42 -9.56
N PHE A 191 -1.63 21.90 -9.57
CA PHE A 191 -0.47 22.65 -10.02
C PHE A 191 0.50 21.75 -10.80
N THR A 192 1.29 22.39 -11.66
CA THR A 192 2.37 21.74 -12.40
C THR A 192 3.67 21.74 -11.60
N LEU A 193 4.52 20.76 -11.86
CA LEU A 193 5.88 20.66 -11.34
C LEU A 193 6.83 20.45 -12.51
N ASP A 194 7.87 21.27 -12.57
CA ASP A 194 8.83 21.22 -13.67
C ASP A 194 9.72 19.99 -13.51
N ALA A 195 9.75 19.15 -14.55
CA ALA A 195 10.73 18.09 -14.61
C ALA A 195 12.10 18.72 -14.91
N LYS A 196 13.04 18.60 -13.97
CA LYS A 196 14.40 19.17 -14.11
C LYS A 196 15.28 18.41 -15.11
N VAL A 197 14.73 17.41 -15.78
CA VAL A 197 15.41 16.62 -16.81
C VAL A 197 14.99 17.14 -18.18
N LYS A 198 15.98 17.52 -19.00
CA LYS A 198 15.75 18.04 -20.35
C LYS A 198 14.97 17.03 -21.20
N GLY A 199 13.86 17.48 -21.79
CA GLY A 199 12.99 16.65 -22.61
C GLY A 199 11.91 15.87 -21.85
N MET A 200 11.94 15.87 -20.51
CA MET A 200 10.89 15.28 -19.70
C MET A 200 9.71 16.25 -19.56
N PRO A 201 8.46 15.85 -19.85
CA PRO A 201 7.29 16.70 -19.66
C PRO A 201 7.06 17.05 -18.18
N GLU A 202 6.37 18.17 -17.94
CA GLU A 202 5.94 18.58 -16.60
C GLU A 202 5.00 17.55 -15.96
N ILE A 203 4.98 17.52 -14.63
CA ILE A 203 4.08 16.66 -13.85
C ILE A 203 2.93 17.51 -13.32
N VAL A 204 1.69 17.00 -13.37
CA VAL A 204 0.55 17.63 -12.69
C VAL A 204 0.25 16.89 -11.40
N PHE A 205 0.15 17.63 -10.30
CA PHE A 205 -0.34 17.10 -9.03
C PHE A 205 -1.71 17.69 -8.70
N SER A 206 -2.66 16.83 -8.36
CA SER A 206 -4.01 17.23 -7.96
C SER A 206 -4.28 16.91 -6.50
N HIS A 207 -4.46 17.95 -5.68
CA HIS A 207 -4.92 17.76 -4.30
C HIS A 207 -6.31 17.14 -4.29
N LYS A 208 -7.22 17.61 -5.14
CA LYS A 208 -8.60 17.13 -5.22
C LYS A 208 -8.67 15.60 -5.29
N LYS A 209 -7.90 15.00 -6.19
CA LYS A 209 -7.87 13.53 -6.37
C LYS A 209 -7.29 12.80 -5.17
N HIS A 210 -6.27 13.36 -4.52
CA HIS A 210 -5.61 12.71 -3.39
C HIS A 210 -6.41 12.85 -2.09
N THR A 211 -7.04 14.00 -1.85
CA THR A 211 -7.75 14.29 -0.59
C THR A 211 -9.10 13.58 -0.47
N VAL A 212 -9.63 13.00 -1.55
CA VAL A 212 -10.77 12.06 -1.46
C VAL A 212 -10.41 10.83 -0.62
N TRP A 213 -9.16 10.37 -0.73
CA TRP A 213 -8.67 9.15 -0.08
C TRP A 213 -7.84 9.44 1.17
N ASN A 214 -7.30 10.67 1.28
CA ASN A 214 -6.26 11.02 2.23
C ASN A 214 -6.59 12.33 2.98
N GLY A 215 -5.94 12.55 4.12
CA GLY A 215 -5.87 13.85 4.79
C GLY A 215 -4.54 14.55 4.52
N CYS A 216 -4.42 15.82 4.91
CA CYS A 216 -3.15 16.56 4.84
C CYS A 216 -2.03 15.81 5.58
N GLU A 217 -2.37 15.18 6.70
CA GLU A 217 -1.45 14.49 7.62
C GLU A 217 -0.88 13.20 7.03
N VAL A 218 -1.55 12.64 6.01
CA VAL A 218 -1.05 11.46 5.30
C VAL A 218 0.20 11.80 4.50
N CYS A 219 0.30 13.04 4.00
CA CYS A 219 1.39 13.50 3.16
C CYS A 219 2.37 14.41 3.93
N HIS A 220 1.86 15.24 4.83
CA HIS A 220 2.63 16.30 5.49
C HIS A 220 2.70 16.09 7.00
N PRO A 221 3.87 16.32 7.62
CA PRO A 221 5.15 16.68 7.00
C PRO A 221 5.98 15.47 6.57
N GLU A 222 5.56 14.24 6.87
CA GLU A 222 6.43 13.06 6.81
C GLU A 222 6.90 12.72 5.39
N ILE A 223 6.01 12.74 4.40
CA ILE A 223 6.35 12.45 3.00
C ILE A 223 6.87 13.70 2.31
N PHE A 224 6.26 14.85 2.58
CA PHE A 224 6.65 16.16 2.07
C PHE A 224 6.77 17.15 3.21
N ALA A 225 8.00 17.57 3.50
CA ALA A 225 8.38 18.35 4.69
C ALA A 225 7.72 19.74 4.81
N GLY A 226 6.99 20.19 3.80
CA GLY A 226 6.23 21.43 3.85
C GLY A 226 5.05 21.44 2.90
N VAL A 227 4.12 22.36 3.16
CA VAL A 227 2.90 22.60 2.35
C VAL A 227 3.13 23.56 1.18
N LYS A 228 4.30 24.20 1.14
CA LYS A 228 4.67 25.13 0.06
C LYS A 228 5.22 24.34 -1.14
N ARG A 229 4.76 24.72 -2.34
CA ARG A 229 5.24 24.16 -3.60
C ARG A 229 6.76 24.31 -3.70
N GLY A 230 7.44 23.23 -4.11
CA GLY A 230 8.89 23.24 -4.38
C GLY A 230 9.80 23.18 -3.16
N THR A 231 9.26 23.16 -1.93
CA THR A 231 10.08 23.02 -0.71
C THR A 231 10.80 21.67 -0.66
N THR A 232 10.08 20.60 -1.02
CA THR A 232 10.65 19.25 -1.05
C THR A 232 11.20 18.98 -2.45
N LYS A 233 12.50 18.70 -2.55
CA LYS A 233 13.16 18.27 -3.78
C LYS A 233 13.30 16.75 -3.75
N TYR A 234 13.03 16.12 -4.88
CA TYR A 234 13.12 14.66 -5.03
C TYR A 234 13.39 14.30 -6.49
N SER A 235 13.78 13.06 -6.70
CA SER A 235 14.11 12.47 -7.99
C SER A 235 13.21 11.27 -8.31
N MET A 236 13.14 10.90 -9.59
CA MET A 236 12.46 9.66 -10.00
C MET A 236 13.09 8.42 -9.35
N ALA A 237 14.42 8.42 -9.11
CA ALA A 237 15.09 7.33 -8.42
C ALA A 237 14.53 7.14 -7.00
N GLU A 238 14.40 8.23 -6.23
CA GLU A 238 13.81 8.18 -4.88
C GLU A 238 12.34 7.75 -4.92
N ILE A 239 11.59 8.16 -5.94
CA ILE A 239 10.22 7.70 -6.15
C ILE A 239 10.18 6.19 -6.38
N PHE A 240 11.07 5.63 -7.22
CA PHE A 240 11.16 4.18 -7.42
C PHE A 240 11.65 3.43 -6.16
N GLU A 241 12.40 4.09 -5.27
CA GLU A 241 12.79 3.57 -3.96
C GLU A 241 11.65 3.61 -2.92
N GLY A 242 10.45 4.08 -3.28
CA GLY A 242 9.30 4.13 -2.38
C GLY A 242 9.24 5.39 -1.51
N LYS A 243 9.94 6.47 -1.88
CA LYS A 243 9.83 7.79 -1.23
C LYS A 243 8.86 8.69 -1.99
N TYR A 244 8.41 9.76 -1.36
CA TYR A 244 7.52 10.76 -1.99
C TYR A 244 6.27 10.11 -2.62
N CYS A 245 6.06 10.29 -3.92
CA CYS A 245 4.97 9.66 -4.66
C CYS A 245 5.01 8.11 -4.56
N GLY A 246 6.21 7.53 -4.47
CA GLY A 246 6.44 6.09 -4.42
C GLY A 246 6.00 5.42 -3.13
N VAL A 247 5.68 6.18 -2.08
CA VAL A 247 5.10 5.61 -0.84
C VAL A 247 3.80 4.86 -1.17
N CYS A 248 3.01 5.42 -2.09
CA CYS A 248 1.73 4.84 -2.52
C CYS A 248 1.78 4.28 -3.95
N HIS A 249 2.46 4.94 -4.89
CA HIS A 249 2.51 4.50 -6.29
C HIS A 249 3.45 3.31 -6.47
N SER A 250 2.97 2.27 -7.18
CA SER A 250 3.59 0.94 -7.31
C SER A 250 3.44 0.00 -6.11
N THR A 251 2.80 0.45 -5.02
CA THR A 251 2.44 -0.38 -3.87
C THR A 251 0.93 -0.60 -3.83
N VAL A 252 0.18 0.44 -3.47
CA VAL A 252 -1.28 0.40 -3.33
C VAL A 252 -1.99 1.23 -4.40
N ALA A 253 -1.38 2.34 -4.85
CA ALA A 253 -1.85 3.15 -5.97
C ALA A 253 -1.29 2.64 -7.30
N PHE A 254 -1.67 3.25 -8.42
CA PHE A 254 -1.24 2.80 -9.75
C PHE A 254 0.30 2.77 -9.87
N PRO A 255 0.88 1.87 -10.70
CA PRO A 255 2.32 1.75 -10.82
C PRO A 255 2.95 2.90 -11.61
N LEU A 256 4.20 3.22 -11.28
CA LEU A 256 4.96 4.34 -11.87
C LEU A 256 5.37 4.14 -13.33
N ILE A 257 5.03 2.99 -13.94
CA ILE A 257 5.27 2.72 -15.37
C ILE A 257 4.23 3.38 -16.28
N ASP A 258 3.16 3.93 -15.72
CA ASP A 258 2.15 4.68 -16.45
C ASP A 258 2.50 6.18 -16.46
N CYS A 259 3.51 6.55 -17.25
CA CYS A 259 4.11 7.88 -17.21
C CYS A 259 3.09 9.01 -17.46
N GLN A 260 2.12 8.76 -18.35
CA GLN A 260 1.10 9.73 -18.75
C GLN A 260 0.08 10.05 -17.65
N ARG A 261 0.02 9.25 -16.57
CA ARG A 261 -0.82 9.58 -15.40
C ARG A 261 -0.28 10.74 -14.57
N CYS A 262 1.00 11.05 -14.71
CA CYS A 262 1.64 12.16 -14.00
C CYS A 262 2.09 13.24 -14.99
N HIS A 263 2.70 12.83 -16.11
CA HIS A 263 3.28 13.73 -17.08
C HIS A 263 2.24 14.27 -18.06
N THR A 264 2.28 15.59 -18.31
CA THR A 264 1.32 16.30 -19.17
C THR A 264 1.41 15.94 -20.64
N LYS A 265 2.53 15.34 -21.06
CA LYS A 265 2.76 14.88 -22.43
C LYS A 265 3.32 13.47 -22.40
N GLN A 266 3.33 12.83 -23.56
CA GLN A 266 3.95 11.52 -23.72
C GLN A 266 5.43 11.59 -23.36
N VAL A 267 5.85 10.63 -22.53
CA VAL A 267 7.26 10.39 -22.21
C VAL A 267 7.75 9.37 -23.23
N ASN A 268 8.67 9.80 -24.10
CA ASN A 268 9.31 8.97 -25.12
C ASN A 268 10.70 8.55 -24.65
#